data_AF-N8YFV0-F1
#
_entry.id   AF-N8YFV0-F1
#
_cell.length_a   1.000
_cell.length_b   1.000
_cell.length_c   1.000
_cell.angle_alpha   90.00
_cell.angle_beta   90.00
_cell.angle_gamma   90.00
#
_symmetry.space_group_name_H-M   'P 1'
#
loop_
_entity.id
_entity.type
_entity.pdbx_description
1 polymer ?
#
loop_
_entity_poly.entity_id
_entity_poly.type
_entity_poly.pdbx_seq_one_letter_code
_entity_poly.pdbx_strand_id
1 'polypeptide(L)'
;MKKIVLALLLACTGTSAYSESVYELAQAHCKKAETIASTAQTYRQLGMKASEATAKLMSVTVDMTDQEAREREEKQIFFIIQDAYMVSVYPTQSMKKQAISDFEERHYLACSQSFQNKINSKEKSVLQLDGTINPGYLK
;
A
#
# COMPACT_ATOMS: atom_id res chain seq x y z
N MET A 1 22.59 -44.31 3.59
CA MET A 1 21.88 -43.81 2.40
C MET A 1 21.16 -42.50 2.77
N LYS A 2 21.80 -41.36 2.51
CA LYS A 2 21.33 -40.00 2.86
C LYS A 2 20.78 -39.30 1.60
N LYS A 3 19.57 -39.65 1.13
CA LYS A 3 18.97 -38.98 -0.05
C LYS A 3 17.45 -38.75 0.03
N ILE A 4 16.78 -39.15 1.11
CA ILE A 4 15.31 -39.10 1.19
C ILE A 4 14.80 -37.81 1.87
N VAL A 5 15.66 -37.07 2.58
CA VAL A 5 15.22 -35.88 3.33
C VAL A 5 15.05 -34.64 2.42
N LEU A 6 15.66 -34.61 1.23
CA LEU A 6 15.66 -33.40 0.39
C LEU A 6 14.38 -33.22 -0.44
N ALA A 7 13.60 -34.28 -0.68
CA ALA A 7 12.41 -34.22 -1.53
C ALA A 7 11.18 -33.63 -0.83
N LEU A 8 11.12 -33.68 0.51
CA LEU A 8 10.00 -33.13 1.29
C LEU A 8 10.06 -31.60 1.46
N LEU A 9 11.20 -30.95 1.21
CA LEU A 9 11.34 -29.50 1.30
C LEU A 9 10.82 -28.75 0.05
N LEU A 10 10.61 -29.45 -1.06
CA LEU A 10 10.19 -28.86 -2.34
C LEU A 10 8.67 -28.91 -2.59
N ALA A 11 7.91 -29.61 -1.74
CA ALA A 11 6.45 -29.70 -1.89
C ALA A 11 5.70 -28.49 -1.28
N CYS A 12 6.39 -27.57 -0.60
CA CYS A 12 5.76 -26.41 0.05
C CYS A 12 5.64 -25.16 -0.85
N THR A 13 6.07 -25.19 -2.12
CA THR A 13 6.02 -24.00 -3.00
C THR A 13 4.73 -23.87 -3.81
N GLY A 14 3.72 -24.72 -3.56
CA GLY A 14 2.45 -24.76 -4.31
C GLY A 14 1.54 -23.53 -4.18
N THR A 15 1.92 -22.51 -3.39
CA THR A 15 1.18 -21.24 -3.26
C THR A 15 1.78 -20.09 -4.07
N SER A 16 2.92 -20.29 -4.75
CA SER A 16 3.71 -19.18 -5.32
C SER A 16 2.96 -18.37 -6.38
N ALA A 17 2.24 -19.02 -7.30
CA ALA A 17 1.54 -18.32 -8.39
C ALA A 17 0.34 -17.49 -7.91
N TYR A 18 -0.40 -17.97 -6.91
CA TYR A 18 -1.47 -17.19 -6.28
C TYR A 18 -0.91 -16.03 -5.46
N SER A 19 0.21 -16.25 -4.74
CA SER A 19 0.86 -15.17 -4.00
C SER A 19 1.46 -14.09 -4.91
N GLU A 20 2.00 -14.47 -6.08
CA GLU A 20 2.65 -13.54 -7.02
C GLU A 20 1.64 -12.56 -7.63
N SER A 21 0.50 -13.07 -8.12
CA SER A 21 -0.58 -12.21 -8.65
C SER A 21 -1.21 -11.28 -7.59
N VAL A 22 -1.36 -11.75 -6.35
CA VAL A 22 -1.83 -10.91 -5.22
C VAL A 22 -0.80 -9.84 -4.85
N TYR A 23 0.48 -10.18 -4.93
CA TYR A 23 1.59 -9.28 -4.63
C TYR A 23 1.75 -8.20 -5.71
N GLU A 24 1.64 -8.55 -6.99
CA GLU A 24 1.65 -7.58 -8.10
C GLU A 24 0.47 -6.60 -8.01
N LEU A 25 -0.73 -7.10 -7.71
CA LEU A 25 -1.90 -6.24 -7.51
C LEU A 25 -1.72 -5.31 -6.29
N ALA A 26 -1.15 -5.81 -5.20
CA ALA A 26 -0.82 -5.00 -4.03
C ALA A 26 0.22 -3.92 -4.35
N GLN A 27 1.27 -4.24 -5.11
CA GLN A 27 2.27 -3.28 -5.57
C GLN A 27 1.64 -2.18 -6.43
N ALA A 28 0.79 -2.54 -7.39
CA ALA A 28 0.10 -1.56 -8.23
C ALA A 28 -0.75 -0.59 -7.38
N HIS A 29 -1.47 -1.13 -6.39
CA HIS A 29 -2.26 -0.31 -5.46
C HIS A 29 -1.39 0.60 -4.59
N CYS A 30 -0.24 0.11 -4.12
CA CYS A 30 0.66 0.90 -3.28
C CYS A 30 1.47 1.93 -4.08
N LYS A 31 1.75 1.68 -5.37
CA LYS A 31 2.33 2.67 -6.28
C LYS A 31 1.42 3.88 -6.44
N LYS A 32 0.10 3.70 -6.37
CA LYS A 32 -0.85 4.81 -6.36
C LYS A 32 -0.71 5.67 -5.11
N ALA A 33 -0.65 5.03 -3.93
CA ALA A 33 -0.45 5.73 -2.66
C ALA A 33 0.86 6.53 -2.66
N GLU A 34 1.94 5.93 -3.15
CA GLU A 34 3.24 6.58 -3.37
C GLU A 34 3.13 7.80 -4.30
N THR A 35 2.45 7.65 -5.44
CA THR A 35 2.28 8.73 -6.42
C THR A 35 1.50 9.92 -5.85
N ILE A 36 0.41 9.66 -5.12
CA ILE A 36 -0.37 10.70 -4.44
C ILE A 36 0.49 11.37 -3.37
N ALA A 37 1.25 10.60 -2.58
CA ALA A 37 2.13 11.11 -1.53
C ALA A 37 3.26 11.99 -2.08
N SER A 38 3.92 11.54 -3.15
CA SER A 38 4.95 12.28 -3.87
C SER A 38 4.43 13.62 -4.39
N THR A 39 3.25 13.60 -5.02
CA THR A 39 2.61 14.79 -5.59
C THR A 39 2.17 15.75 -4.48
N ALA A 40 1.56 15.24 -3.41
CA ALA A 40 1.13 16.04 -2.27
C ALA A 40 2.32 16.74 -1.59
N GLN A 41 3.44 16.03 -1.37
CA GLN A 41 4.65 16.67 -0.86
C GLN A 41 5.28 17.64 -1.83
N THR A 42 5.27 17.34 -3.12
CA THR A 42 5.77 18.27 -4.13
C THR A 42 5.00 19.60 -4.05
N TYR A 43 3.66 19.56 -4.03
CA TYR A 43 2.82 20.74 -3.84
C TYR A 43 3.12 21.46 -2.52
N ARG A 44 3.30 20.71 -1.43
CA ARG A 44 3.66 21.28 -0.13
C ARG A 44 5.00 22.02 -0.16
N GLN A 45 6.05 21.41 -0.73
CA GLN A 45 7.41 21.99 -0.81
C GLN A 45 7.51 23.16 -1.80
N LEU A 46 6.53 23.28 -2.72
CA LEU A 46 6.34 24.43 -3.60
C LEU A 46 5.53 25.57 -2.96
N GLY A 47 5.01 25.39 -1.74
CA GLY A 47 4.22 26.40 -1.04
C GLY A 47 2.77 26.50 -1.51
N MET A 48 2.26 25.51 -2.25
CA MET A 48 0.85 25.45 -2.63
C MET A 48 -0.04 25.33 -1.38
N LYS A 49 -1.21 25.97 -1.39
CA LYS A 49 -2.18 25.85 -0.29
C LYS A 49 -2.80 24.46 -0.26
N ALA A 50 -3.09 23.94 0.93
CA ALA A 50 -3.70 22.62 1.09
C ALA A 50 -5.00 22.45 0.29
N SER A 51 -5.87 23.46 0.30
CA SER A 51 -7.13 23.45 -0.45
C SER A 51 -6.91 23.32 -1.97
N GLU A 52 -5.87 23.95 -2.51
CA GLU A 52 -5.53 23.87 -3.93
C GLU A 52 -4.93 22.50 -4.29
N ALA A 53 -4.03 21.98 -3.44
CA ALA A 53 -3.48 20.64 -3.59
C ALA A 53 -4.59 19.57 -3.54
N THR A 54 -5.55 19.72 -2.62
CA THR A 54 -6.73 18.85 -2.51
C THR A 54 -7.56 18.87 -3.78
N ALA A 55 -7.91 20.06 -4.29
CA ALA A 55 -8.69 20.16 -5.53
C ALA A 55 -7.96 19.52 -6.73
N LYS A 56 -6.65 19.74 -6.85
CA LYS A 56 -5.83 19.16 -7.94
C LYS A 56 -5.72 17.65 -7.87
N LEU A 57 -5.57 17.08 -6.67
CA LEU A 57 -5.47 15.63 -6.52
C LEU A 57 -6.84 14.95 -6.60
N MET A 58 -7.91 15.58 -6.10
CA MET A 58 -9.26 15.04 -6.23
C MET A 58 -9.79 15.05 -7.67
N SER A 59 -9.25 15.87 -8.57
CA SER A 59 -9.70 15.86 -9.97
C SER A 59 -9.48 14.52 -10.68
N VAL A 60 -8.62 13.64 -10.16
CA VAL A 60 -8.39 12.30 -10.74
C VAL A 60 -9.58 11.35 -10.53
N THR A 61 -10.52 11.69 -9.64
CA THR A 61 -11.69 10.87 -9.33
C THR A 61 -12.97 11.36 -10.00
N VAL A 62 -12.91 12.47 -10.76
CA VAL A 62 -14.10 13.15 -11.31
C VAL A 62 -14.91 12.27 -12.26
N ASP A 63 -14.23 11.44 -13.04
CA ASP A 63 -14.84 10.55 -14.04
C ASP A 63 -15.16 9.15 -13.48
N MET A 64 -14.94 8.92 -12.18
CA MET A 64 -15.27 7.65 -11.55
C MET A 64 -16.79 7.51 -11.38
N THR A 65 -17.36 6.47 -11.98
CA THR A 65 -18.79 6.16 -11.93
C THR A 65 -19.19 5.30 -10.74
N ASP A 66 -18.28 4.47 -10.23
CA ASP A 66 -18.46 3.72 -8.99
C ASP A 66 -18.29 4.67 -7.79
N GLN A 67 -19.40 4.97 -7.13
CA GLN A 67 -19.46 5.86 -5.98
C GLN A 67 -18.62 5.38 -4.80
N GLU A 68 -18.67 4.08 -4.48
CA GLU A 68 -17.97 3.54 -3.32
C GLU A 68 -16.46 3.52 -3.58
N ALA A 69 -16.05 3.18 -4.81
CA ALA A 69 -14.67 3.31 -5.22
C ALA A 69 -14.19 4.76 -5.16
N ARG A 70 -15.00 5.70 -5.68
CA ARG A 70 -14.67 7.13 -5.65
C ARG A 70 -14.46 7.64 -4.22
N GLU A 71 -15.38 7.35 -3.31
CA GLU A 71 -15.28 7.77 -1.92
C GLU A 71 -14.04 7.22 -1.21
N ARG A 72 -13.67 5.96 -1.49
CA ARG A 72 -12.42 5.36 -0.95
C ARG A 72 -11.18 6.09 -1.46
N GLU A 73 -11.15 6.43 -2.73
CA GLU A 73 -10.03 7.14 -3.36
C GLU A 73 -9.90 8.57 -2.85
N GLU A 74 -11.01 9.31 -2.78
CA GLU A 74 -11.04 10.66 -2.25
C GLU A 74 -10.61 10.71 -0.77
N LYS A 75 -11.04 9.73 0.02
CA LYS A 75 -10.62 9.59 1.42
C LYS A 75 -9.11 9.33 1.53
N GLN A 76 -8.55 8.47 0.68
CA GLN A 76 -7.11 8.23 0.65
C GLN A 76 -6.34 9.51 0.29
N ILE A 77 -6.77 10.21 -0.77
CA ILE A 77 -6.18 11.49 -1.19
C ILE A 77 -6.21 12.50 -0.04
N PHE A 78 -7.35 12.64 0.62
CA PHE A 78 -7.53 13.59 1.72
C PHE A 78 -6.57 13.33 2.88
N PHE A 79 -6.42 12.08 3.33
CA PHE A 79 -5.51 11.75 4.43
C PHE A 79 -4.05 11.96 4.07
N ILE A 80 -3.64 11.59 2.86
CA ILE A 80 -2.27 11.80 2.40
C ILE A 80 -1.94 13.30 2.35
N ILE A 81 -2.88 14.14 1.91
CA ILE A 81 -2.69 15.59 1.90
C ILE A 81 -2.62 16.14 3.33
N GLN A 82 -3.49 15.69 4.24
CA GLN A 82 -3.42 16.12 5.63
C GLN A 82 -2.05 15.83 6.25
N ASP A 83 -1.53 14.61 6.09
CA ASP A 83 -0.18 14.24 6.57
C ASP A 83 0.89 15.07 5.84
N ALA A 84 0.74 15.27 4.52
CA ALA A 84 1.73 16.01 3.75
C ALA A 84 1.91 17.44 4.28
N TYR A 85 0.82 18.08 4.70
CA TYR A 85 0.83 19.45 5.21
C TYR A 85 1.28 19.59 6.67
N MET A 86 1.50 18.48 7.38
CA MET A 86 2.22 18.46 8.66
C MET A 86 3.74 18.55 8.48
N VAL A 87 4.26 18.23 7.30
CA VAL A 87 5.69 18.32 7.00
C VAL A 87 6.10 19.79 6.75
N SER A 88 7.26 20.17 7.28
CA SER A 88 7.84 21.51 7.08
C SER A 88 8.25 21.74 5.62
N VAL A 89 8.19 23.00 5.17
CA VAL A 89 8.80 23.41 3.89
C VAL A 89 10.29 23.61 4.13
N TYR A 90 11.11 22.96 3.32
CA TYR A 90 12.55 23.06 3.45
C TYR A 90 13.16 24.12 2.52
N PRO A 91 14.24 24.79 2.93
CA PRO A 91 14.81 25.91 2.18
C PRO A 91 15.61 25.47 0.95
N THR A 92 16.25 24.30 0.98
CA THR A 92 17.14 23.85 -0.10
C THR A 92 16.49 22.78 -0.96
N GLN A 93 16.87 22.72 -2.24
CA GLN A 93 16.34 21.72 -3.17
C GLN A 93 16.67 20.29 -2.75
N SER A 94 17.84 20.06 -2.14
CA SER A 94 18.23 18.74 -1.64
C SER A 94 17.31 18.27 -0.52
N MET A 95 17.03 19.14 0.46
CA MET A 95 16.12 18.81 1.56
C MET A 95 14.68 18.62 1.08
N LYS A 96 14.22 19.43 0.12
CA LYS A 96 12.90 19.24 -0.50
C LYS A 96 12.78 17.87 -1.16
N LYS A 97 13.79 17.47 -1.96
CA LYS A 97 13.82 16.15 -2.61
C LYS A 97 13.81 15.02 -1.59
N GLN A 98 14.61 15.13 -0.54
CA GLN A 98 14.63 14.14 0.54
C GLN A 98 13.28 14.05 1.24
N ALA A 99 12.67 15.18 1.59
CA ALA A 99 11.35 15.19 2.23
C ALA A 99 10.24 14.57 1.37
N ILE A 100 10.31 14.73 0.04
CA ILE A 100 9.38 14.10 -0.91
C ILE A 100 9.62 12.58 -0.92
N SER A 101 10.88 12.14 -1.07
CA SER A 101 11.25 10.72 -1.16
C SER A 101 10.95 9.96 0.14
N ASP A 102 11.32 10.51 1.29
CA ASP A 102 11.04 9.90 2.61
C ASP A 102 9.53 9.79 2.86
N PHE A 103 8.73 10.70 2.29
CA PHE A 103 7.29 10.72 2.47
C PHE A 103 6.56 9.75 1.54
N GLU A 104 6.95 9.66 0.25
CA GLU A 104 6.36 8.71 -0.70
C GLU A 104 6.72 7.26 -0.31
N GLU A 105 7.96 7.01 0.13
CA GLU A 105 8.41 5.70 0.59
C GLU A 105 7.61 5.25 1.82
N ARG A 106 7.42 6.13 2.81
CA ARG A 106 6.62 5.82 3.99
C ARG A 106 5.20 5.41 3.64
N HIS A 107 4.57 6.10 2.69
CA HIS A 107 3.21 5.77 2.25
C HIS A 107 3.14 4.46 1.45
N TYR A 108 4.13 4.20 0.60
CA TYR A 108 4.27 2.92 -0.09
C TYR A 108 4.42 1.76 0.90
N LEU A 109 5.33 1.90 1.88
CA LEU A 109 5.60 0.87 2.89
C LEU A 109 4.39 0.63 3.80
N ALA A 110 3.72 1.70 4.26
CA ALA A 110 2.51 1.57 5.06
C ALA A 110 1.37 0.86 4.31
N CYS A 111 1.21 1.17 3.01
CA CYS A 111 0.27 0.46 2.15
C CYS A 111 0.64 -1.02 2.02
N SER A 112 1.89 -1.32 1.69
CA SER A 112 2.38 -2.68 1.49
C SER A 112 2.23 -3.52 2.76
N GLN A 113 2.54 -2.94 3.91
CA GLN A 113 2.38 -3.58 5.22
C GLN A 113 0.90 -3.86 5.55
N SER A 114 -0.02 -2.97 5.17
CA SER A 114 -1.46 -3.20 5.32
C SER A 114 -1.93 -4.43 4.51
N PHE A 115 -1.44 -4.59 3.28
CA PHE A 115 -1.71 -5.80 2.48
C PHE A 115 -1.13 -7.05 3.12
N GLN A 116 0.15 -7.01 3.54
CA GLN A 116 0.78 -8.16 4.19
C GLN A 116 0.02 -8.57 5.46
N ASN A 117 -0.42 -7.60 6.26
CA ASN A 117 -1.20 -7.87 7.47
C ASN A 117 -2.55 -8.52 7.15
N LYS A 118 -3.22 -8.12 6.07
CA LYS A 118 -4.47 -8.75 5.60
C LYS A 118 -4.27 -10.17 5.10
N ILE A 119 -3.16 -10.44 4.40
CA ILE A 119 -2.80 -11.80 3.98
C ILE A 119 -2.57 -12.67 5.21
N ASN A 120 -1.70 -12.22 6.12
CA ASN A 120 -1.38 -12.93 7.36
C ASN A 120 -2.60 -13.17 8.24
N SER A 121 -3.56 -12.23 8.31
CA SER A 121 -4.79 -12.40 9.10
C SER A 121 -5.78 -13.37 8.45
N LYS A 122 -5.91 -13.36 7.12
CA LYS A 122 -6.69 -14.35 6.38
C LYS A 122 -6.10 -15.75 6.54
N GLU A 123 -4.78 -15.89 6.42
CA GLU A 123 -4.10 -17.17 6.66
C GLU A 123 -4.36 -17.68 8.07
N LYS A 124 -4.27 -16.83 9.10
CA LYS A 124 -4.64 -17.20 10.50
C LYS A 124 -6.12 -17.51 10.72
N SER A 125 -7.02 -17.05 9.83
CA SER A 125 -8.44 -17.40 9.92
C SER A 125 -8.72 -18.79 9.31
N VAL A 126 -7.93 -19.17 8.30
CA VAL A 126 -7.99 -20.47 7.61
C VAL A 126 -7.15 -21.52 8.35
N LEU A 127 -6.06 -21.12 8.99
CA LEU A 127 -5.14 -21.97 9.75
C LEU A 127 -5.19 -21.58 11.22
N GLN A 128 -5.40 -22.55 12.12
CA GLN A 128 -5.22 -22.38 13.55
C GLN A 128 -3.76 -22.03 13.88
N LEU A 129 -3.52 -21.55 15.10
CA LEU A 129 -2.17 -21.17 15.58
C LEU A 129 -1.14 -22.31 15.51
N ASP A 130 -1.59 -23.57 15.45
CA ASP A 130 -0.77 -24.77 15.29
C ASP A 130 -0.56 -25.19 13.82
N GLY A 131 -1.04 -24.40 12.86
CA GLY A 131 -0.94 -24.66 11.43
C GLY A 131 -1.98 -25.64 10.88
N THR A 132 -2.95 -26.09 11.69
CA THR A 132 -4.05 -26.95 11.24
C THR A 132 -5.16 -26.15 10.55
N ILE A 133 -5.84 -26.73 9.55
CA ILE A 133 -6.95 -26.05 8.86
C ILE A 133 -8.14 -25.89 9.82
N ASN A 134 -8.69 -24.69 9.90
CA ASN A 134 -9.87 -24.38 10.70
C ASN A 134 -11.07 -25.20 10.19
N PRO A 135 -11.63 -26.11 11.01
CA PRO A 135 -12.68 -27.03 10.57
C PRO A 135 -14.01 -26.34 10.20
N GLY A 136 -14.19 -25.06 10.56
CA GLY A 136 -15.32 -24.24 10.12
C GLY A 136 -15.37 -23.97 8.60
N TYR A 137 -14.26 -24.20 7.88
CA TYR A 137 -14.14 -24.01 6.43
C TYR A 137 -14.14 -25.31 5.61
N LEU A 138 -14.31 -26.47 6.25
CA LEU A 138 -14.38 -27.78 5.58
C LEU A 138 -15.82 -28.25 5.32
N LYS A 139 -16.80 -27.32 5.25
CA LYS A 139 -18.20 -27.63 4.93
C LYS A 139 -18.50 -27.47 3.44
#